data_AF-A0A938GFD0-F1
#
_entry.id   AF-A0A938GFD0-F1
#
_cell.length_a   1.000
_cell.length_b   1.000
_cell.length_c   1.000
_cell.angle_alpha   90.00
_cell.angle_beta   90.00
_cell.angle_gamma   90.00
#
_symmetry.space_group_name_H-M   'P 1'
#
loop_
_entity.id
_entity.type
_entity.pdbx_description
1 polymer ?
#
loop_
_entity_poly.entity_id
_entity_poly.type
_entity_poly.pdbx_seq_one_letter_code
_entity_poly.pdbx_strand_id
1 'polypeptide(L)'
;MNSRRDLAFLLVVTLLAVCRGVVMGSDSGAKALYQNDLEKCAVGSVSEEFLVLDGAFKVQEEGGNKFLELPGAPLDTFGVLFGPTEQDGIAVAARVFGTGKGRRYPAFGVGLNGVGGFKLQVSPGKKAVEILRGDALKQSIPYEWPSGQWVHLRLDLRKSKGGGWTVSGKVWGAGQREPAAPTISIEDKEEPLAGRASIWGMPYSGTPIRFDDLVVLSSAAE
;
A
#
# COMPACT_ATOMS: atom_id res chain seq x y z
N MET A 1 -74.75 10.45 -14.93
CA MET A 1 -75.47 9.67 -13.92
C MET A 1 -74.49 8.69 -13.28
N ASN A 2 -74.29 8.85 -11.96
CA ASN A 2 -73.99 7.87 -10.91
C ASN A 2 -73.50 6.46 -11.31
N SER A 3 -72.65 5.75 -10.57
CA SER A 3 -71.88 5.90 -9.32
C SER A 3 -71.49 4.46 -8.90
N ARG A 4 -70.44 4.33 -8.08
CA ARG A 4 -70.03 3.18 -7.23
C ARG A 4 -69.13 2.14 -7.92
N ARG A 5 -67.83 2.07 -7.60
CA ARG A 5 -67.13 1.70 -6.34
C ARG A 5 -67.27 0.20 -6.01
N ASP A 6 -66.15 -0.52 -6.04
CA ASP A 6 -65.54 -1.29 -4.92
C ASP A 6 -64.49 -2.26 -5.50
N LEU A 7 -63.21 -2.03 -5.27
CA LEU A 7 -62.42 -2.48 -4.11
C LEU A 7 -62.10 -3.99 -4.18
N ALA A 8 -60.96 -4.31 -4.81
CA ALA A 8 -60.22 -5.53 -4.51
C ALA A 8 -58.72 -5.18 -4.47
N PHE A 9 -58.29 -4.79 -3.27
CA PHE A 9 -56.91 -4.81 -2.85
C PHE A 9 -56.36 -6.23 -3.07
N LEU A 10 -55.44 -6.41 -4.02
CA LEU A 10 -54.58 -7.59 -4.03
C LEU A 10 -53.13 -7.16 -3.77
N LEU A 11 -52.67 -7.66 -2.64
CA LEU A 11 -51.39 -7.50 -1.98
C LEU A 11 -50.20 -7.77 -2.94
N VAL A 12 -49.49 -6.72 -3.37
CA VAL A 12 -48.18 -6.87 -4.01
C VAL A 12 -47.14 -6.98 -2.89
N VAL A 13 -46.70 -8.20 -2.60
CA VAL A 13 -45.59 -8.47 -1.69
C VAL A 13 -44.29 -8.14 -2.43
N THR A 14 -43.74 -6.97 -2.14
CA THR A 14 -42.41 -6.57 -2.61
C THR A 14 -41.36 -7.39 -1.87
N LEU A 15 -40.85 -8.45 -2.49
CA LEU A 15 -39.72 -9.22 -1.98
C LEU A 15 -38.41 -8.43 -2.21
N LEU A 16 -38.09 -7.54 -1.28
CA LEU A 16 -36.76 -6.93 -1.17
C LEU A 16 -35.77 -8.01 -0.70
N ALA A 17 -35.21 -8.75 -1.66
CA ALA A 17 -34.03 -9.56 -1.42
C ALA A 17 -32.83 -8.64 -1.20
N VAL A 18 -32.62 -8.21 0.04
CA VAL A 18 -31.36 -7.63 0.49
C VAL A 18 -30.33 -8.76 0.48
N CYS A 19 -29.67 -8.95 -0.66
CA CYS A 19 -28.42 -9.70 -0.71
C CYS A 19 -27.39 -8.90 0.09
N ARG A 20 -27.34 -9.12 1.40
CA ARG A 20 -26.18 -8.77 2.22
C ARG A 20 -25.01 -9.52 1.61
N GLY A 21 -24.17 -8.80 0.86
CA GLY A 21 -22.92 -9.32 0.38
C GLY A 21 -22.15 -9.87 1.56
N VAL A 22 -22.00 -11.19 1.60
CA VAL A 22 -21.04 -11.84 2.48
C VAL A 22 -19.68 -11.32 2.04
N VAL A 23 -19.11 -10.43 2.85
CA VAL A 23 -17.68 -10.16 2.81
C VAL A 23 -17.03 -11.49 3.19
N MET A 24 -16.60 -12.25 2.18
CA MET A 24 -15.61 -13.29 2.42
C MET A 24 -14.35 -12.56 2.86
N GLY A 25 -14.20 -12.40 4.18
CA GLY A 25 -12.92 -12.13 4.78
C GLY A 25 -12.02 -13.28 4.40
N SER A 26 -11.01 -13.00 3.59
CA SER A 26 -9.83 -13.85 3.51
C SER A 26 -9.14 -13.76 4.87
N ASP A 27 -9.47 -14.69 5.76
CA ASP A 27 -8.76 -14.90 7.01
C ASP A 27 -7.39 -15.52 6.67
N SER A 28 -6.49 -14.67 6.18
CA SER A 28 -5.07 -14.93 6.27
C SER A 28 -4.73 -14.67 7.72
N GLY A 29 -4.25 -15.69 8.46
CA GLY A 29 -3.90 -15.64 9.88
C GLY A 29 -2.76 -14.68 10.26
N ALA A 30 -2.53 -13.64 9.45
CA ALA A 30 -1.64 -12.53 9.67
C ALA A 30 -2.28 -11.51 10.63
N LYS A 31 -1.74 -11.37 11.83
CA LYS A 31 -2.15 -10.36 12.81
C LYS A 31 -1.62 -8.99 12.43
N ALA A 32 -2.45 -7.95 12.51
CA ALA A 32 -1.97 -6.58 12.40
C ALA A 32 -1.09 -6.21 13.60
N LEU A 33 0.16 -5.84 13.32
CA LEU A 33 1.12 -5.30 14.29
C LEU A 33 1.03 -3.77 14.35
N TYR A 34 0.63 -3.13 13.26
CA TYR A 34 0.41 -1.70 13.15
C TYR A 34 -0.62 -1.41 12.05
N GLN A 35 -1.46 -0.40 12.25
CA GLN A 35 -2.35 0.13 11.22
C GLN A 35 -2.60 1.62 11.43
N ASN A 36 -2.50 2.40 10.35
CA ASN A 36 -2.82 3.82 10.34
C ASN A 36 -3.37 4.25 8.96
N ASP A 37 -4.64 4.64 8.94
CA ASP A 37 -5.38 5.18 7.79
C ASP A 37 -5.43 6.72 7.80
N LEU A 38 -4.71 7.36 8.73
CA LEU A 38 -4.55 8.81 8.85
C LEU A 38 -5.83 9.61 9.14
N GLU A 39 -6.98 8.96 9.25
CA GLU A 39 -8.28 9.62 9.48
C GLU A 39 -8.31 10.34 10.84
N LYS A 40 -7.57 9.82 11.82
CA LYS A 40 -7.43 10.42 13.15
C LYS A 40 -6.35 11.50 13.22
N CYS A 41 -5.55 11.69 12.16
CA CYS A 41 -4.50 12.70 12.12
C CYS A 41 -5.06 14.08 11.79
N ALA A 42 -4.41 15.13 12.30
CA ALA A 42 -4.71 16.50 11.95
C ALA A 42 -4.13 16.85 10.57
N VAL A 43 -4.89 17.58 9.76
CA VAL A 43 -4.40 18.08 8.47
C VAL A 43 -3.25 19.06 8.69
N GLY A 44 -2.20 18.94 7.89
CA GLY A 44 -1.02 19.80 7.94
C GLY A 44 0.07 19.32 8.89
N SER A 45 -0.17 18.29 9.70
CA SER A 45 0.85 17.68 10.57
C SER A 45 1.18 16.25 10.13
N VAL A 46 2.30 15.74 10.64
CA VAL A 46 2.68 14.33 10.54
C VAL A 46 2.34 13.67 11.88
N SER A 47 1.92 12.39 11.86
CA SER A 47 1.71 11.62 13.09
C SER A 47 3.02 11.53 13.90
N GLU A 48 2.94 11.67 15.23
CA GLU A 48 4.10 11.47 16.12
C GLU A 48 4.64 10.03 16.10
N GLU A 49 3.84 9.08 15.63
CA GLU A 49 4.25 7.68 15.44
C GLU A 49 5.24 7.50 14.28
N PHE A 50 5.37 8.51 13.42
CA PHE A 50 6.23 8.48 12.25
C PHE A 50 7.59 9.08 12.56
N LEU A 51 8.64 8.38 12.13
CA LEU A 51 9.98 8.94 12.05
C LEU A 51 10.21 9.35 10.60
N VAL A 52 10.10 10.65 10.34
CA VAL A 52 10.43 11.24 9.03
C VAL A 52 11.95 11.27 8.89
N LEU A 53 12.48 10.60 7.85
CA LEU A 53 13.91 10.58 7.57
C LEU A 53 14.35 11.88 6.91
N ASP A 54 13.57 12.32 5.92
CA ASP A 54 13.66 13.61 5.24
C ASP A 54 12.35 13.84 4.45
N GLY A 55 12.14 15.05 3.94
CA GLY A 55 10.99 15.43 3.13
C GLY A 55 9.89 16.11 3.94
N ALA A 56 9.22 17.09 3.32
CA ALA A 56 8.15 17.86 3.94
C ALA A 56 6.80 17.12 3.90
N PHE A 57 6.77 15.89 4.43
CA PHE A 57 5.55 15.10 4.54
C PHE A 57 4.51 15.83 5.41
N LYS A 58 3.23 15.71 5.04
CA LYS A 58 2.12 16.26 5.82
C LYS A 58 0.84 15.52 5.51
N VAL A 59 -0.06 15.39 6.48
CA VAL A 59 -1.41 14.91 6.20
C VAL A 59 -2.17 15.98 5.40
N GLN A 60 -2.83 15.56 4.34
CA GLN A 60 -3.74 16.37 3.51
C GLN A 60 -5.09 15.65 3.43
N GLU A 61 -6.11 16.35 2.97
CA GLU A 61 -7.45 15.81 2.79
C GLU A 61 -7.97 16.18 1.40
N GLU A 62 -8.51 15.20 0.68
CA GLU A 62 -9.17 15.42 -0.61
C GLU A 62 -10.33 14.43 -0.72
N GLY A 63 -11.51 14.92 -1.14
CA GLY A 63 -12.68 14.05 -1.32
C GLY A 63 -13.15 13.35 -0.04
N GLY A 64 -12.84 13.90 1.14
CA GLY A 64 -13.18 13.32 2.44
C GLY A 64 -12.29 12.16 2.89
N ASN A 65 -11.15 11.94 2.22
CA ASN A 65 -10.13 10.95 2.62
C ASN A 65 -8.84 11.69 3.02
N LYS A 66 -8.26 11.35 4.17
CA LYS A 66 -6.96 11.86 4.58
C LYS A 66 -5.83 10.96 4.08
N PHE A 67 -4.70 11.57 3.72
CA PHE A 67 -3.53 10.86 3.24
C PHE A 67 -2.26 11.62 3.59
N LEU A 68 -1.13 10.92 3.65
CA LEU A 68 0.18 11.52 3.85
C LEU A 68 0.72 11.94 2.49
N GLU A 69 0.95 13.24 2.31
CA GLU A 69 1.47 13.79 1.07
C GLU A 69 2.95 14.15 1.21
N LEU A 70 3.75 13.68 0.26
CA LEU A 70 5.08 14.19 -0.05
C LEU A 70 4.97 15.20 -1.19
N PRO A 71 5.44 16.45 -1.04
CA PRO A 71 5.36 17.45 -2.11
C PRO A 71 6.22 17.09 -3.33
N GLY A 72 5.89 17.71 -4.46
CA GLY A 72 6.60 17.52 -5.74
C GLY A 72 8.02 18.09 -5.81
N ALA A 73 8.51 18.73 -4.75
CA ALA A 73 9.83 19.35 -4.66
C ALA A 73 10.30 19.39 -3.20
N PRO A 74 11.62 19.33 -2.93
CA PRO A 74 12.71 19.15 -3.89
C PRO A 74 12.72 17.75 -4.53
N LEU A 75 13.54 17.56 -5.56
CA LEU A 75 13.67 16.28 -6.27
C LEU A 75 14.77 15.43 -5.63
N ASP A 76 14.41 14.61 -4.65
CA ASP A 76 15.33 13.71 -3.95
C ASP A 76 14.62 12.40 -3.56
N THR A 77 15.25 11.58 -2.72
CA THR A 77 14.67 10.38 -2.12
C THR A 77 14.26 10.66 -0.68
N PHE A 78 12.98 10.51 -0.40
CA PHE A 78 12.41 10.79 0.92
C PHE A 78 11.74 9.53 1.49
N GLY A 79 11.69 9.44 2.81
CA GLY A 79 11.13 8.28 3.47
C GLY A 79 10.62 8.56 4.87
N VAL A 80 9.66 7.73 5.28
CA VAL A 80 9.09 7.73 6.64
C VAL A 80 9.15 6.31 7.17
N LEU A 81 9.60 6.16 8.41
CA LEU A 81 9.55 4.90 9.15
C LEU A 81 8.34 4.89 10.10
N PHE A 82 7.63 3.76 10.18
CA PHE A 82 6.44 3.59 10.99
C PHE A 82 6.32 2.17 11.55
N GLY A 83 5.40 1.97 12.49
CA GLY A 83 5.18 0.67 13.14
C GLY A 83 6.32 0.22 14.05
N PRO A 84 6.24 -1.01 14.59
CA PRO A 84 7.24 -1.59 15.48
C PRO A 84 8.54 -1.94 14.75
N THR A 85 9.60 -2.19 15.52
CA THR A 85 10.86 -2.74 15.03
C THR A 85 10.75 -4.26 15.00
N GLU A 86 10.89 -4.85 13.82
CA GLU A 86 10.77 -6.30 13.59
C GLU A 86 11.92 -6.78 12.71
N GLN A 87 12.26 -8.07 12.77
CA GLN A 87 13.38 -8.64 12.01
C GLN A 87 12.93 -9.45 10.79
N ASP A 88 12.05 -10.42 10.99
CA ASP A 88 11.51 -11.26 9.93
C ASP A 88 10.09 -11.75 10.27
N GLY A 89 9.47 -12.52 9.37
CA GLY A 89 8.11 -13.00 9.58
C GLY A 89 7.12 -11.85 9.58
N ILE A 90 7.33 -10.87 8.72
CA ILE A 90 6.56 -9.62 8.66
C ILE A 90 6.21 -9.25 7.22
N ALA A 91 5.17 -8.43 7.10
CA ALA A 91 4.84 -7.75 5.85
C ALA A 91 4.49 -6.29 6.11
N VAL A 92 4.79 -5.44 5.13
CA VAL A 92 4.34 -4.04 5.07
C VAL A 92 3.43 -3.87 3.87
N ALA A 93 2.37 -3.08 4.04
CA ALA A 93 1.49 -2.67 2.96
C ALA A 93 1.14 -1.19 3.07
N ALA A 94 0.89 -0.58 1.91
CA ALA A 94 0.35 0.77 1.77
C ALA A 94 -0.30 0.90 0.40
N ARG A 95 -1.19 1.88 0.23
CA ARG A 95 -1.55 2.37 -1.09
C ARG A 95 -0.81 3.67 -1.39
N VAL A 96 -0.45 3.84 -2.66
CA VAL A 96 0.33 4.99 -3.14
C VAL A 96 -0.34 5.58 -4.37
N PHE A 97 -0.42 6.91 -4.44
CA PHE A 97 -0.87 7.66 -5.60
C PHE A 97 0.21 8.63 -6.05
N GLY A 98 0.39 8.75 -7.36
CA GLY A 98 1.27 9.74 -7.95
C GLY A 98 0.88 10.03 -9.40
N THR A 99 1.53 11.03 -10.00
CA THR A 99 1.30 11.38 -11.41
C THR A 99 2.62 11.53 -12.17
N GLY A 100 2.65 11.06 -13.41
CA GLY A 100 3.69 11.42 -14.37
C GLY A 100 3.47 12.83 -14.92
N LYS A 101 4.53 13.46 -15.41
CA LYS A 101 4.48 14.75 -16.11
C LYS A 101 5.37 14.73 -17.36
N GLY A 102 4.74 14.53 -18.51
CA GLY A 102 5.47 14.32 -19.77
C GLY A 102 6.32 13.05 -19.68
N ARG A 103 7.64 13.18 -19.88
CA ARG A 103 8.59 12.05 -19.76
C ARG A 103 9.17 11.86 -18.35
N ARG A 104 8.69 12.62 -17.35
CA ARG A 104 9.13 12.52 -15.97
C ARG A 104 8.14 11.71 -15.16
N TYR A 105 8.66 10.84 -14.31
CA TYR A 105 7.87 9.90 -13.51
C TYR A 105 8.36 9.97 -12.07
N PRO A 106 7.45 9.83 -11.07
CA PRO A 106 7.87 9.57 -9.71
C PRO A 106 8.41 8.15 -9.60
N ALA A 107 9.08 7.83 -8.50
CA ALA A 107 9.24 6.46 -8.03
C ALA A 107 8.79 6.40 -6.57
N PHE A 108 8.30 5.24 -6.13
CA PHE A 108 7.75 5.10 -4.79
C PHE A 108 7.72 3.64 -4.36
N GLY A 109 7.65 3.39 -3.05
CA GLY A 109 7.71 2.04 -2.54
C GLY A 109 7.33 1.89 -1.08
N VAL A 110 7.29 0.64 -0.64
CA VAL A 110 7.23 0.22 0.76
C VAL A 110 8.49 -0.57 1.10
N GLY A 111 8.92 -0.55 2.35
CA GLY A 111 10.11 -1.28 2.79
C GLY A 111 10.03 -1.82 4.20
N LEU A 112 10.86 -2.82 4.48
CA LEU A 112 11.03 -3.50 5.77
C LEU A 112 12.47 -3.34 6.24
N ASN A 113 12.71 -3.54 7.54
CA ASN A 113 14.05 -3.60 8.14
C ASN A 113 14.83 -2.26 8.06
N GLY A 114 14.12 -1.13 8.15
CA GLY A 114 14.72 0.20 8.17
C GLY A 114 15.35 0.64 6.85
N VAL A 115 16.21 1.66 6.91
CA VAL A 115 16.76 2.35 5.72
C VAL A 115 17.59 1.42 4.82
N GLY A 116 18.39 0.53 5.43
CA GLY A 116 19.22 -0.45 4.73
C GLY A 116 18.52 -1.76 4.37
N GLY A 117 17.22 -1.86 4.69
CA GLY A 117 16.44 -3.08 4.51
C GLY A 117 15.88 -3.28 3.11
N PHE A 118 14.93 -4.20 2.96
CA PHE A 118 14.32 -4.50 1.67
C PHE A 118 13.28 -3.44 1.28
N LYS A 119 13.21 -3.10 0.00
CA LYS A 119 12.21 -2.19 -0.57
C LYS A 119 11.55 -2.83 -1.79
N LEU A 120 10.22 -2.76 -1.86
CA LEU A 120 9.45 -2.95 -3.08
C LEU A 120 9.22 -1.59 -3.70
N GLN A 121 9.83 -1.33 -4.85
CA GLN A 121 9.75 -0.04 -5.52
C GLN A 121 9.07 -0.16 -6.88
N VAL A 122 8.07 0.67 -7.11
CA VAL A 122 7.53 0.92 -8.45
C VAL A 122 8.36 2.03 -9.09
N SER A 123 8.94 1.72 -10.25
CA SER A 123 9.84 2.60 -11.01
C SER A 123 9.26 2.84 -12.42
N PRO A 124 8.21 3.66 -12.58
CA PRO A 124 7.56 3.89 -13.87
C PRO A 124 8.49 4.43 -14.96
N GLY A 125 9.50 5.24 -14.59
CA GLY A 125 10.53 5.70 -15.52
C GLY A 125 11.37 4.57 -16.13
N LYS A 126 11.44 3.42 -15.46
CA LYS A 126 12.07 2.17 -15.93
C LYS A 126 11.06 1.16 -16.47
N LYS A 127 9.76 1.44 -16.40
CA LYS A 127 8.67 0.47 -16.64
C LYS A 127 8.83 -0.82 -15.83
N ALA A 128 9.16 -0.69 -14.56
CA ALA A 128 9.50 -1.83 -13.72
C ALA A 128 8.93 -1.75 -12.31
N VAL A 129 8.81 -2.91 -11.68
CA VAL A 129 8.77 -3.08 -10.23
C VAL A 129 10.05 -3.78 -9.79
N GLU A 130 10.63 -3.34 -8.69
CA GLU A 130 11.97 -3.69 -8.25
C GLU A 130 11.96 -4.14 -6.78
N ILE A 131 12.79 -5.13 -6.45
CA ILE A 131 13.22 -5.39 -5.08
C ILE A 131 14.63 -4.84 -4.92
N LEU A 132 14.82 -3.99 -3.90
CA LEU A 132 16.13 -3.46 -3.50
C LEU A 132 16.46 -3.90 -2.06
N ARG A 133 17.75 -3.91 -1.71
CA ARG A 133 18.23 -3.93 -0.31
C ARG A 133 19.11 -2.71 -0.08
N GLY A 134 18.69 -1.81 0.81
CA GLY A 134 19.22 -0.45 0.85
C GLY A 134 18.97 0.22 -0.51
N ASP A 135 20.06 0.47 -1.24
CA ASP A 135 20.02 1.02 -2.61
C ASP A 135 20.48 0.02 -3.67
N ALA A 136 20.87 -1.19 -3.27
CA ALA A 136 21.31 -2.24 -4.18
C ALA A 136 20.10 -2.93 -4.82
N LEU A 137 20.00 -2.87 -6.15
CA LEU A 137 18.99 -3.61 -6.91
C LEU A 137 19.23 -5.12 -6.79
N LYS A 138 18.21 -5.87 -6.37
CA LYS A 138 18.25 -7.33 -6.26
C LYS A 138 17.50 -8.00 -7.40
N GLN A 139 16.36 -7.46 -7.80
CA GLN A 139 15.56 -7.96 -8.92
C GLN A 139 14.71 -6.83 -9.51
N SER A 140 14.49 -6.88 -10.83
CA SER A 140 13.63 -5.95 -11.56
C SER A 140 12.82 -6.73 -12.59
N ILE A 141 11.52 -6.50 -12.67
CA ILE A 141 10.67 -7.11 -13.69
C ILE A 141 9.79 -6.06 -14.38
N PRO A 142 9.35 -6.30 -15.63
CA PRO A 142 8.45 -5.39 -16.33
C PRO A 142 7.16 -5.16 -15.55
N TYR A 143 6.80 -3.88 -15.39
CA TYR A 143 5.55 -3.45 -14.79
C TYR A 143 5.17 -2.07 -15.33
N GLU A 144 3.98 -1.96 -15.91
CA GLU A 144 3.44 -0.69 -16.38
C GLU A 144 2.52 -0.09 -15.33
N TRP A 145 2.94 1.05 -14.76
CA TRP A 145 2.20 1.74 -13.72
C TRP A 145 1.12 2.68 -14.32
N PRO A 146 -0.13 2.62 -13.83
CA PRO A 146 -1.17 3.55 -14.24
C PRO A 146 -1.02 4.90 -13.51
N SER A 147 -0.54 5.92 -14.22
CA SER A 147 -0.42 7.28 -13.67
C SER A 147 -1.76 7.86 -13.23
N GLY A 148 -1.78 8.56 -12.10
CA GLY A 148 -2.99 9.21 -11.58
C GLY A 148 -4.01 8.24 -11.01
N GLN A 149 -3.56 7.07 -10.56
CA GLN A 149 -4.38 6.08 -9.87
C GLN A 149 -3.68 5.61 -8.61
N TRP A 150 -4.49 5.26 -7.61
CA TRP A 150 -4.01 4.55 -6.44
C TRP A 150 -3.55 3.14 -6.84
N VAL A 151 -2.41 2.75 -6.32
CA VAL A 151 -1.87 1.39 -6.44
C VAL A 151 -1.54 0.86 -5.06
N HIS A 152 -1.86 -0.39 -4.81
CA HIS A 152 -1.52 -1.06 -3.57
C HIS A 152 -0.17 -1.77 -3.72
N LEU A 153 0.67 -1.64 -2.71
CA LEU A 153 1.95 -2.32 -2.59
C LEU A 153 1.93 -3.15 -1.33
N ARG A 154 2.49 -4.36 -1.41
CA ARG A 154 2.77 -5.22 -0.26
C ARG A 154 4.13 -5.89 -0.43
N LEU A 155 4.95 -5.83 0.60
CA LEU A 155 6.23 -6.53 0.69
C LEU A 155 6.21 -7.48 1.88
N ASP A 156 6.43 -8.77 1.64
CA ASP A 156 6.56 -9.82 2.64
C ASP A 156 8.03 -10.25 2.76
N LEU A 157 8.49 -10.44 3.99
CA LEU A 157 9.79 -11.02 4.33
C LEU A 157 9.60 -12.20 5.27
N ARG A 158 10.04 -13.38 4.85
CA ARG A 158 9.86 -14.63 5.61
C ARG A 158 11.13 -15.45 5.57
N LYS A 159 11.35 -16.26 6.60
CA LYS A 159 12.40 -17.27 6.59
C LYS A 159 12.02 -18.42 5.65
N SER A 160 12.94 -18.83 4.78
CA SER A 160 12.70 -19.91 3.83
C SER A 160 12.86 -21.27 4.51
N LYS A 161 12.09 -22.28 4.09
CA LYS A 161 12.16 -23.66 4.63
C LYS A 161 13.55 -24.29 4.50
N GLY A 162 14.31 -23.91 3.46
CA GLY A 162 15.69 -24.36 3.21
C GLY A 162 16.78 -23.55 3.92
N GLY A 163 16.41 -22.60 4.80
CA GLY A 163 17.29 -21.56 5.30
C GLY A 163 17.37 -20.36 4.36
N GLY A 164 17.81 -19.21 4.87
CA GLY A 164 17.72 -17.93 4.17
C GLY A 164 16.34 -17.27 4.32
N TRP A 165 16.06 -16.30 3.46
CA TRP A 165 14.85 -15.49 3.48
C TRP A 165 14.23 -15.32 2.10
N THR A 166 12.92 -15.53 2.01
CA THR A 166 12.12 -15.20 0.84
C THR A 166 11.60 -13.78 1.00
N VAL A 167 11.84 -12.95 -0.04
CA VAL A 167 11.33 -11.58 -0.13
C VAL A 167 10.39 -11.52 -1.32
N SER A 168 9.12 -11.21 -1.07
CA SER A 168 8.08 -11.22 -2.09
C SER A 168 7.30 -9.91 -2.11
N GLY A 169 7.15 -9.34 -3.30
CA GLY A 169 6.38 -8.13 -3.55
C GLY A 169 5.12 -8.39 -4.34
N LYS A 170 4.04 -7.71 -3.98
CA LYS A 170 2.79 -7.65 -4.75
C LYS A 170 2.46 -6.20 -5.08
N VAL A 171 1.99 -5.97 -6.29
CA VAL A 171 1.47 -4.67 -6.74
C VAL A 171 0.16 -4.88 -7.50
N TRP A 172 -0.86 -4.10 -7.19
CA TRP A 172 -2.15 -4.12 -7.89
C TRP A 172 -2.83 -2.76 -7.92
N GLY A 173 -3.67 -2.53 -8.92
CA GLY A 173 -4.41 -1.27 -9.07
C GLY A 173 -5.59 -1.16 -8.10
N ALA A 174 -6.02 0.07 -7.83
CA ALA A 174 -7.24 0.32 -7.05
C ALA A 174 -8.45 -0.40 -7.66
N GLY A 175 -9.29 -0.98 -6.79
CA GLY A 175 -10.46 -1.76 -7.17
C GLY A 175 -10.14 -3.17 -7.70
N GLN A 176 -8.87 -3.52 -7.91
CA GLN A 176 -8.46 -4.89 -8.19
C GLN A 176 -8.30 -5.68 -6.89
N ARG A 177 -8.50 -7.00 -6.97
CA ARG A 177 -8.20 -7.89 -5.84
C ARG A 177 -6.69 -8.05 -5.69
N GLU A 178 -6.24 -8.20 -4.45
CA GLU A 178 -4.85 -8.58 -4.17
C GLU A 178 -4.51 -9.87 -4.95
N PRO A 179 -3.38 -9.88 -5.70
CA PRO A 179 -2.93 -11.08 -6.40
C PRO A 179 -2.65 -12.24 -5.44
N ALA A 180 -3.06 -13.45 -5.81
CA ALA A 180 -2.75 -14.65 -5.03
C ALA A 180 -1.24 -14.95 -5.03
N ALA A 181 -0.62 -14.91 -6.21
CA ALA A 181 0.82 -15.08 -6.39
C ALA A 181 1.57 -13.74 -6.21
N PRO A 182 2.84 -13.77 -5.77
CA PRO A 182 3.66 -12.56 -5.75
C PRO A 182 3.91 -12.04 -7.17
N THR A 183 3.95 -10.72 -7.31
CA THR A 183 4.33 -10.06 -8.57
C THR A 183 5.82 -10.27 -8.83
N ILE A 184 6.65 -10.17 -7.80
CA ILE A 184 8.12 -10.33 -7.84
C ILE A 184 8.57 -11.07 -6.58
N SER A 185 9.55 -11.97 -6.68
CA SER A 185 10.09 -12.69 -5.53
C SER A 185 11.56 -13.01 -5.71
N ILE A 186 12.32 -12.99 -4.62
CA ILE A 186 13.71 -13.42 -4.54
C ILE A 186 13.96 -14.28 -3.30
N GLU A 187 15.05 -15.03 -3.33
CA GLU A 187 15.68 -15.62 -2.14
C GLU A 187 16.92 -14.81 -1.79
N ASP A 188 17.14 -14.55 -0.51
CA ASP A 188 18.33 -13.90 0.03
C ASP A 188 18.93 -14.76 1.15
N LYS A 189 20.26 -14.75 1.27
CA LYS A 189 21.00 -15.57 2.24
C LYS A 189 21.56 -14.76 3.40
N GLU A 190 21.52 -13.43 3.33
CA GLU A 190 22.03 -12.58 4.38
C GLU A 190 20.89 -12.22 5.33
N GLU A 191 21.16 -12.33 6.62
CA GLU A 191 20.18 -12.05 7.66
C GLU A 191 19.67 -10.60 7.60
N PRO A 192 18.34 -10.38 7.61
CA PRO A 192 17.79 -9.05 7.69
C PRO A 192 18.08 -8.46 9.07
N LEU A 193 18.33 -7.14 9.08
CA LEU A 193 18.45 -6.38 10.32
C LEU A 193 17.06 -6.22 10.95
N ALA A 194 17.00 -6.10 12.28
CA ALA A 194 15.79 -5.61 12.93
C ALA A 194 15.57 -4.13 12.55
N GLY A 195 14.36 -3.78 12.13
CA GLY A 195 14.04 -2.41 11.75
C GLY A 195 12.56 -2.17 11.53
N ARG A 196 12.19 -0.89 11.50
CA ARG A 196 10.81 -0.46 11.26
C ARG A 196 10.42 -0.63 9.79
N ALA A 197 9.12 -0.71 9.54
CA ALA A 197 8.56 -0.60 8.20
C ALA A 197 8.70 0.83 7.67
N SER A 198 8.56 1.01 6.36
CA SER A 198 8.79 2.29 5.69
C SER A 198 7.96 2.48 4.42
N ILE A 199 7.71 3.76 4.10
CA ILE A 199 7.27 4.22 2.78
C ILE A 199 8.35 5.13 2.20
N TRP A 200 8.49 5.11 0.87
CA TRP A 200 9.51 5.85 0.14
C TRP A 200 8.90 6.58 -1.05
N GLY A 201 9.34 7.81 -1.29
CA GLY A 201 8.89 8.63 -2.41
C GLY A 201 10.04 9.42 -3.04
N MET A 202 10.07 9.40 -4.36
CA MET A 202 11.00 10.14 -5.21
C MET A 202 10.16 10.96 -6.19
N PRO A 203 9.83 12.23 -5.88
CA PRO A 203 8.88 13.03 -6.65
C PRO A 203 9.48 13.58 -7.96
N TYR A 204 10.27 12.77 -8.68
CA TYR A 204 11.03 13.16 -9.89
C TYR A 204 10.14 13.64 -11.06
N SER A 205 8.82 13.41 -11.01
CA SER A 205 7.84 14.04 -11.92
C SER A 205 7.57 15.52 -11.62
N GLY A 206 7.99 16.03 -10.47
CA GLY A 206 7.66 17.38 -9.99
C GLY A 206 6.23 17.50 -9.47
N THR A 207 5.57 16.37 -9.17
CA THR A 207 4.20 16.32 -8.65
C THR A 207 4.17 15.58 -7.32
N PRO A 208 3.22 15.86 -6.41
CA PRO A 208 3.13 15.17 -5.14
C PRO A 208 2.97 13.64 -5.26
N ILE A 209 3.39 12.93 -4.22
CA ILE A 209 3.14 11.50 -4.01
C ILE A 209 2.33 11.38 -2.71
N ARG A 210 1.27 10.57 -2.74
CA ARG A 210 0.35 10.38 -1.60
C ARG A 210 0.43 8.94 -1.12
N PHE A 211 0.41 8.76 0.19
CA PHE A 211 0.47 7.46 0.87
C PHE A 211 -0.68 7.35 1.85
N ASP A 212 -1.25 6.16 1.94
CA ASP A 212 -2.40 5.89 2.80
C ASP A 212 -2.51 4.39 3.10
N ASP A 213 -3.42 4.01 4.00
CA ASP A 213 -3.66 2.63 4.45
C ASP A 213 -2.36 1.93 4.88
N LEU A 214 -1.59 2.55 5.78
CA LEU A 214 -0.30 2.01 6.23
C LEU A 214 -0.51 0.85 7.18
N VAL A 215 0.03 -0.32 6.85
CA VAL A 215 -0.14 -1.54 7.66
C VAL A 215 1.18 -2.28 7.82
N VAL A 216 1.43 -2.77 9.03
CA VAL A 216 2.43 -3.81 9.30
C VAL A 216 1.70 -5.04 9.83
N LEU A 217 1.98 -6.19 9.24
CA LEU A 217 1.36 -7.46 9.58
C LEU A 217 2.44 -8.44 10.03
N SER A 218 2.12 -9.30 11.00
CA SER A 218 2.86 -10.54 11.19
C SER A 218 2.59 -11.41 9.97
N SER A 219 3.63 -11.90 9.33
CA SER A 219 3.47 -12.95 8.35
C SER A 219 3.34 -14.29 9.06
N ALA A 220 2.38 -15.11 8.63
CA ALA A 220 2.36 -16.51 9.04
C ALA A 220 3.68 -17.18 8.62
N ALA A 221 4.25 -17.99 9.52
CA ALA A 221 5.29 -18.95 9.16
C ALA A 221 4.67 -20.01 8.23
N GLU A 222 5.40 -20.45 7.22
CA GLU A 222 4.97 -21.49 6.27
C GLU A 222 5.42 -22.89 6.67
#